data_AF-D8RRG3-F1
#
_entry.id   AF-D8RRG3-F1
#
_cell.length_a   1.000
_cell.length_b   1.000
_cell.length_c   1.000
_cell.angle_alpha   90.00
_cell.angle_beta   90.00
_cell.angle_gamma   90.00
#
_symmetry.space_group_name_H-M   'P 1'
#
loop_
_entity.id
_entity.type
_entity.pdbx_description
1 polymer ?
#
loop_
_entity_poly.entity_id
_entity_poly.type
_entity_poly.pdbx_seq_one_letter_code
_entity_poly.pdbx_strand_id
1 'polypeptide(L)'
;MSAFKRIQEEFLGGHLQGHTRPTTPQCSDQGSDFFEAFVDGELYDFGGFEQHDPRFELLSPTGIYKTSGDVTEVPLVTAQVTRFQCGGSSLVLGVHHNVGDEFSASSFLTAWSLVSRGEGEEFLAPCFDHSLMDAKTLRKVDDPAKLFNHVEYQTQRPNVPATFPELKACMFKFPTWAIETLRSFCGPGTIKFEALLTSGSPSPRLGISSRTKKPSWGWLWMDELDSPHLFQRNTLET
;
A
#
# COMPACT_ATOMS: atom_id res chain seq x y z
N MET A 1 6.21 31.68 0.14
CA MET A 1 4.96 30.98 -0.25
C MET A 1 5.38 29.62 -0.78
N SER A 2 4.99 28.57 -0.06
CA SER A 2 5.58 27.21 -0.14
C SER A 2 5.41 26.54 -1.51
N ALA A 3 6.40 25.75 -1.93
CA ALA A 3 6.33 24.84 -3.08
C ALA A 3 5.08 23.95 -3.08
N PHE A 4 4.57 23.63 -1.88
CA PHE A 4 3.32 22.91 -1.70
C PHE A 4 2.12 23.64 -2.31
N LYS A 5 2.04 24.98 -2.17
CA LYS A 5 0.94 25.78 -2.74
C LYS A 5 0.93 25.72 -4.27
N ARG A 6 2.11 25.67 -4.89
CA ARG A 6 2.25 25.56 -6.36
C ARG A 6 1.80 24.18 -6.88
N ILE A 7 1.97 23.13 -6.08
CA ILE A 7 1.57 21.76 -6.44
C ILE A 7 0.08 21.51 -6.16
N GLN A 8 -0.46 22.11 -5.10
CA GLN A 8 -1.89 22.06 -4.78
C GLN A 8 -2.76 22.60 -5.92
N GLU A 9 -2.31 23.67 -6.58
CA GLU A 9 -3.04 24.33 -7.68
C GLU A 9 -3.00 23.52 -8.99
N GLU A 10 -2.05 22.60 -9.18
CA GLU A 10 -1.90 21.85 -10.45
C GLU A 10 -2.42 20.41 -10.40
N PHE A 11 -2.49 19.76 -9.23
CA PHE A 11 -2.62 18.30 -9.20
C PHE A 11 -3.82 17.70 -8.46
N LEU A 12 -4.26 18.20 -7.29
CA LEU A 12 -5.17 17.41 -6.43
C LEU A 12 -6.16 18.24 -5.57
N GLY A 13 -6.46 19.49 -5.98
CA GLY A 13 -7.36 20.41 -5.26
C GLY A 13 -8.87 20.14 -5.40
N GLY A 14 -9.32 18.92 -5.12
CA GLY A 14 -10.69 18.50 -5.41
C GLY A 14 -11.33 17.56 -4.39
N HIS A 15 -12.57 17.19 -4.66
CA HIS A 15 -13.36 16.22 -3.90
C HIS A 15 -14.02 15.20 -4.85
N LEU A 16 -14.45 14.05 -4.33
CA LEU A 16 -15.31 13.15 -5.10
C LEU A 16 -16.72 13.73 -5.19
N GLN A 17 -17.37 13.59 -6.34
CA GLN A 17 -18.78 13.96 -6.52
C GLN A 17 -19.58 12.77 -7.07
N GLY A 18 -20.83 12.63 -6.58
CA GLY A 18 -21.82 11.64 -7.04
C GLY A 18 -22.32 10.72 -5.93
N HIS A 19 -23.65 10.69 -5.69
CA HIS A 19 -24.28 9.83 -4.68
C HIS A 19 -24.54 8.39 -5.17
N THR A 20 -24.27 8.11 -6.45
CA THR A 20 -24.40 6.80 -7.08
C THR A 20 -23.20 6.56 -8.00
N ARG A 21 -22.68 5.33 -8.02
CA ARG A 21 -21.51 4.97 -8.82
C ARG A 21 -21.78 5.21 -10.32
N PRO A 22 -20.79 5.72 -11.08
CA PRO A 22 -19.41 5.98 -10.68
C PRO A 22 -19.23 7.38 -10.05
N THR A 23 -18.51 7.46 -8.93
CA THR A 23 -18.03 8.72 -8.35
C THR A 23 -16.87 9.25 -9.18
N THR A 24 -16.90 10.53 -9.57
CA THR A 24 -15.84 11.18 -10.35
C THR A 24 -15.16 12.27 -9.51
N PRO A 25 -13.83 12.42 -9.58
CA PRO A 25 -13.15 13.55 -8.95
C PRO A 25 -13.55 14.85 -9.65
N GLN A 26 -13.88 15.87 -8.86
CA GLN A 26 -14.11 17.23 -9.34
C GLN A 26 -12.87 18.07 -9.04
N CYS A 27 -12.16 18.53 -10.07
CA CYS A 27 -11.05 19.47 -9.95
C CYS A 27 -11.59 20.89 -9.74
N SER A 28 -11.81 21.27 -8.48
CA SER A 28 -12.40 22.56 -8.09
C SER A 28 -11.39 23.59 -7.59
N ASP A 29 -10.10 23.25 -7.62
CA ASP A 29 -8.98 24.03 -7.06
C ASP A 29 -9.22 24.50 -5.62
N GLN A 30 -9.98 23.73 -4.84
CA GLN A 30 -10.25 24.00 -3.42
C GLN A 30 -9.03 23.72 -2.53
N GLY A 31 -8.00 23.10 -3.11
CA GLY A 31 -6.75 22.76 -2.44
C GLY A 31 -6.79 21.38 -1.77
N SER A 32 -5.65 21.04 -1.18
CA SER A 32 -5.45 19.80 -0.42
C SER A 32 -5.16 20.16 1.04
N ASP A 33 -5.59 19.34 2.00
CA ASP A 33 -5.33 19.67 3.39
C ASP A 33 -3.86 19.45 3.75
N PHE A 34 -3.26 20.43 4.45
CA PHE A 34 -1.88 20.39 4.91
C PHE A 34 -1.80 20.73 6.39
N PHE A 35 -1.23 19.81 7.14
CA PHE A 35 -1.12 19.90 8.59
C PHE A 35 0.33 20.07 9.00
N GLU A 36 0.56 20.97 9.95
CA GLU A 36 1.82 21.06 10.67
C GLU A 36 1.57 20.63 12.11
N ALA A 37 2.33 19.64 12.58
CA ALA A 37 2.26 19.12 13.92
C ALA A 37 3.64 19.19 14.59
N PHE A 38 3.64 19.15 15.92
CA PHE A 38 4.84 19.09 16.72
C PHE A 38 4.68 18.04 17.80
N VAL A 39 5.69 17.19 17.96
CA VAL A 39 5.76 16.19 19.02
C VAL A 39 6.80 16.62 20.04
N ASP A 40 6.37 16.72 21.30
CA ASP A 40 7.23 16.91 22.47
C ASP A 40 7.94 15.58 22.80
N GLY A 41 8.91 15.24 21.94
CA GLY A 41 9.67 13.99 22.01
C GLY A 41 10.64 13.85 20.84
N GLU A 42 11.40 12.76 20.84
CA GLU A 42 12.43 12.53 19.85
C GLU A 42 11.98 11.57 18.76
N LEU A 43 12.37 11.83 17.51
CA LEU A 43 12.08 10.91 16.39
C LEU A 43 12.63 9.50 16.66
N TYR A 44 13.79 9.41 17.33
CA TYR A 44 14.42 8.14 17.68
C TYR A 44 13.60 7.31 18.69
N ASP A 45 12.69 7.94 19.44
CA ASP A 45 11.80 7.25 20.38
C ASP A 45 10.76 6.37 19.68
N PHE A 46 10.53 6.59 18.38
CA PHE A 46 9.68 5.74 17.53
C PHE A 46 10.41 4.46 17.06
N GLY A 47 11.72 4.34 17.34
CA GLY A 47 12.51 3.15 17.08
C GLY A 47 12.77 2.87 15.60
N GLY A 48 13.14 1.61 15.30
CA GLY A 48 13.50 1.15 13.95
C GLY A 48 12.32 0.74 13.06
N PHE A 49 11.10 1.17 13.41
CA PHE A 49 9.83 0.78 12.77
C PHE A 49 9.57 -0.74 12.73
N GLU A 50 10.25 -1.52 13.58
CA GLU A 50 10.20 -3.00 13.59
C GLU A 50 8.88 -3.58 14.13
N GLN A 51 8.16 -2.81 14.93
CA GLN A 51 6.85 -3.16 15.44
C GLN A 51 5.90 -1.98 15.19
N HIS A 52 4.63 -2.29 14.98
CA HIS A 52 3.61 -1.25 14.90
C HIS A 52 3.52 -0.54 16.26
N ASP A 53 4.02 0.68 16.30
CA ASP A 53 3.82 1.57 17.43
C ASP A 53 2.50 2.32 17.23
N PRO A 54 1.51 2.19 18.15
CA PRO A 54 0.26 2.93 18.05
C PRO A 54 0.45 4.45 17.95
N ARG A 55 1.60 4.98 18.42
CA ARG A 55 1.95 6.40 18.27
C ARG A 55 2.13 6.83 16.81
N PHE A 56 2.35 5.91 15.86
CA PHE A 56 2.39 6.25 14.44
C PHE A 56 1.07 6.82 13.92
N GLU A 57 -0.06 6.48 14.55
CA GLU A 57 -1.36 7.05 14.22
C GLU A 57 -1.40 8.57 14.45
N LEU A 58 -0.61 9.09 15.41
CA LEU A 58 -0.49 10.52 15.69
C LEU A 58 0.27 11.29 14.60
N LEU A 59 1.06 10.58 13.78
CA LEU A 59 1.82 11.19 12.68
C LEU A 59 0.97 11.36 11.42
N SER A 60 -0.22 10.78 11.40
CA SER A 60 -1.11 10.78 10.24
C SER A 60 -2.36 11.62 10.47
N PRO A 61 -2.76 12.48 9.50
CA PRO A 61 -4.01 13.22 9.59
C PRO A 61 -5.23 12.33 9.33
N THR A 62 -5.06 11.06 8.91
CA THR A 62 -6.18 10.19 8.51
C THR A 62 -7.17 9.92 9.65
N GLY A 63 -6.73 9.97 10.91
CA GLY A 63 -7.62 9.83 12.07
C GLY A 63 -8.59 11.01 12.25
N ILE A 64 -8.38 12.13 11.55
CA ILE A 64 -9.25 13.32 11.58
C ILE A 64 -10.51 13.09 10.73
N TYR A 65 -10.41 12.32 9.66
CA TYR A 65 -11.52 12.06 8.75
C TYR A 65 -12.28 10.80 9.15
N LYS A 66 -13.60 10.89 9.18
CA LYS A 66 -14.44 9.71 9.44
C LYS A 66 -14.37 8.78 8.24
N THR A 67 -13.77 7.61 8.43
CA THR A 67 -13.74 6.53 7.43
C THR A 67 -15.09 5.82 7.28
N SER A 68 -16.00 6.01 8.25
CA SER A 68 -17.41 5.61 8.17
C SER A 68 -18.28 6.84 7.89
N GLY A 69 -18.55 7.12 6.62
CA GLY A 69 -19.29 8.31 6.20
C GLY A 69 -19.41 8.41 4.68
N ASP A 70 -19.87 9.56 4.19
CA ASP A 70 -19.89 9.86 2.77
C ASP A 70 -18.46 10.07 2.27
N VAL A 71 -18.01 9.23 1.33
CA VAL A 71 -16.67 9.28 0.72
C VAL A 71 -16.40 10.59 -0.03
N THR A 72 -17.42 11.42 -0.24
CA THR A 72 -17.29 12.75 -0.86
C THR A 72 -16.81 13.82 0.12
N GLU A 73 -16.85 13.57 1.44
CA GLU A 73 -16.39 14.51 2.48
C GLU A 73 -14.89 14.40 2.80
N VAL A 74 -14.18 13.43 2.19
CA VAL A 74 -12.75 13.22 2.42
C VAL A 74 -11.93 13.89 1.31
N PRO A 75 -10.91 14.72 1.64
CA PRO A 75 -10.04 15.31 0.64
C PRO A 75 -9.34 14.25 -0.21
N LEU A 76 -9.11 14.55 -1.49
CA LEU A 76 -8.40 13.63 -2.39
C LEU A 76 -6.94 13.42 -1.98
N VAL A 77 -6.31 14.46 -1.45
CA VAL A 77 -4.97 14.40 -0.86
C VAL A 77 -4.89 15.19 0.44
N THR A 78 -4.15 14.62 1.38
CA THR A 78 -3.78 15.24 2.64
C THR A 78 -2.30 15.05 2.87
N ALA A 79 -1.64 16.03 3.49
CA ALA A 79 -0.24 15.91 3.89
C ALA A 79 -0.05 16.43 5.30
N GLN A 80 0.78 15.77 6.09
CA GLN A 80 1.17 16.24 7.42
C GLN A 80 2.67 16.24 7.57
N VAL A 81 3.23 17.38 7.98
CA VAL A 81 4.61 17.49 8.46
C VAL A 81 4.60 17.55 9.97
N THR A 82 5.24 16.58 10.61
CA THR A 82 5.40 16.55 12.07
C THR A 82 6.85 16.82 12.42
N ARG A 83 7.11 17.83 13.26
CA ARG A 83 8.45 18.19 13.74
C ARG A 83 8.71 17.63 15.14
N PHE A 84 9.97 17.27 15.41
CA PHE A 84 10.43 16.69 16.68
C PHE A 84 11.49 17.58 17.34
N GLN A 85 11.75 17.37 18.64
CA GLN A 85 12.73 18.18 19.39
C GLN A 85 14.17 18.06 18.88
N CYS A 86 14.59 16.88 18.41
CA CYS A 86 15.90 16.66 17.78
C CYS A 86 16.10 17.43 16.46
N GLY A 87 15.11 18.18 15.98
CA GLY A 87 15.13 18.78 14.65
C GLY A 87 14.78 17.80 13.52
N GLY A 88 14.51 16.54 13.84
CA GLY A 88 13.94 15.56 12.91
C GLY A 88 12.53 15.93 12.48
N SER A 89 12.06 15.34 11.38
CA SER A 89 10.69 15.53 10.89
C SER A 89 10.16 14.27 10.20
N SER A 90 8.85 14.05 10.27
CA SER A 90 8.14 13.05 9.46
C SER A 90 7.21 13.76 8.48
N LEU A 91 7.04 13.17 7.29
CA LEU A 91 6.07 13.58 6.29
C LEU A 91 5.15 12.39 6.03
N VAL A 92 3.85 12.58 6.21
CA VAL A 92 2.82 11.57 5.89
C VAL A 92 1.94 12.12 4.77
N LEU A 93 1.68 11.28 3.76
CA LEU A 93 0.78 11.57 2.65
C LEU A 93 -0.42 10.63 2.74
N GLY A 94 -1.62 11.20 2.74
CA GLY A 94 -2.86 10.45 2.54
C GLY A 94 -3.38 10.71 1.13
N VAL A 95 -3.60 9.66 0.35
CA VAL A 95 -4.17 9.73 -1.00
C VAL A 95 -5.45 8.91 -1.03
N HIS A 96 -6.53 9.50 -1.55
CA HIS A 96 -7.79 8.80 -1.70
C HIS A 96 -7.65 7.69 -2.76
N HIS A 97 -7.83 6.43 -2.37
CA HIS A 97 -7.50 5.27 -3.21
C HIS A 97 -8.31 5.15 -4.53
N ASN A 98 -9.46 5.86 -4.64
CA ASN A 98 -10.21 5.96 -5.91
C ASN A 98 -9.53 6.82 -6.98
N VAL A 99 -8.60 7.71 -6.62
CA VAL A 99 -7.94 8.62 -7.57
C VAL A 99 -6.48 8.29 -7.80
N GLY A 100 -5.89 7.44 -6.96
CA GLY A 100 -4.49 7.06 -7.05
C GLY A 100 -4.19 5.73 -6.40
N ASP A 101 -3.13 5.10 -6.89
CA ASP A 101 -2.45 3.96 -6.29
C ASP A 101 -1.09 4.40 -5.69
N GLU A 102 -0.37 3.45 -5.11
CA GLU A 102 0.95 3.67 -4.53
C GLU A 102 1.96 4.27 -5.52
N PHE A 103 1.88 3.89 -6.80
CA PHE A 103 2.79 4.41 -7.83
C PHE A 103 2.51 5.89 -8.12
N SER A 104 1.24 6.26 -8.27
CA SER A 104 0.84 7.65 -8.45
C SER A 104 1.21 8.52 -7.25
N ALA A 105 1.07 8.01 -6.02
CA ALA A 105 1.48 8.69 -4.79
C ALA A 105 3.00 8.90 -4.73
N SER A 106 3.79 7.88 -5.08
CA SER A 106 5.26 7.98 -5.15
C SER A 106 5.73 8.99 -6.21
N SER A 107 5.06 8.98 -7.37
CA SER A 107 5.31 9.94 -8.45
C SER A 107 5.02 11.37 -8.00
N PHE A 108 3.90 11.57 -7.31
CA PHE A 108 3.55 12.86 -6.69
C PHE A 108 4.59 13.33 -5.67
N LEU A 109 5.04 12.46 -4.76
CA LEU A 109 6.09 12.81 -3.79
C LEU A 109 7.40 13.20 -4.47
N THR A 110 7.75 12.52 -5.56
CA THR A 110 8.94 12.82 -6.36
C THR A 110 8.83 14.21 -7.00
N ALA A 111 7.70 14.49 -7.65
CA ALA A 111 7.40 15.81 -8.21
C ALA A 111 7.47 16.90 -7.14
N TRP A 112 6.85 16.65 -5.98
CA TRP A 112 6.84 17.60 -4.87
C TRP A 112 8.25 17.89 -4.36
N SER A 113 9.08 16.86 -4.26
CA SER A 113 10.48 16.99 -3.88
C SER A 113 11.29 17.86 -4.87
N LEU A 114 11.13 17.62 -6.17
CA LEU A 114 11.80 18.38 -7.23
C LEU A 114 11.38 19.86 -7.23
N VAL A 115 10.08 20.13 -7.23
CA VAL A 115 9.54 21.50 -7.18
C VAL A 115 10.02 22.23 -5.93
N SER A 116 10.10 21.54 -4.78
CA SER A 116 10.59 22.12 -3.53
C SER A 116 12.07 22.51 -3.58
N ARG A 117 12.87 21.86 -4.42
CA ARG A 117 14.27 22.22 -4.69
C ARG A 117 14.45 23.24 -5.82
N GLY A 118 13.37 23.60 -6.53
CA GLY A 118 13.43 24.46 -7.72
C GLY A 118 13.81 23.71 -9.01
N GLU A 119 13.76 22.37 -8.98
CA GLU A 119 14.10 21.46 -10.10
C GLU A 119 12.84 20.92 -10.81
N GLY A 120 11.69 21.60 -10.67
CA GLY A 120 10.39 21.10 -11.13
C GLY A 120 10.30 20.82 -12.64
N GLU A 121 11.09 21.52 -13.46
CA GLU A 121 11.13 21.35 -14.91
C GLU A 121 11.67 19.99 -15.36
N GLU A 122 12.35 19.25 -14.47
CA GLU A 122 12.88 17.91 -14.76
C GLU A 122 11.82 16.81 -14.65
N PHE A 123 10.65 17.12 -14.08
CA PHE A 123 9.59 16.14 -13.85
C PHE A 123 8.65 16.03 -15.06
N LEU A 124 8.38 14.79 -15.49
CA LEU A 124 7.40 14.53 -16.54
C LEU A 124 5.98 14.75 -16.00
N ALA A 125 5.20 15.59 -16.67
CA ALA A 125 3.81 15.82 -16.30
C ALA A 125 3.02 14.50 -16.29
N PRO A 126 2.21 14.23 -15.24
CA PRO A 126 1.39 13.03 -15.17
C PRO A 126 0.25 13.10 -16.20
N CYS A 127 -0.21 11.93 -16.63
CA CYS A 127 -1.32 11.80 -17.57
C CYS A 127 -2.62 11.52 -16.79
N PHE A 128 -3.58 12.44 -16.87
CA PHE A 128 -4.92 12.29 -16.27
C PHE A 128 -6.02 11.92 -17.27
N ASP A 129 -5.63 11.59 -18.50
CA ASP A 129 -6.57 11.15 -19.53
C ASP A 129 -7.03 9.71 -19.28
N HIS A 130 -8.11 9.56 -18.53
CA HIS A 130 -8.73 8.28 -18.23
C HIS A 130 -9.40 7.63 -19.46
N SER A 131 -9.57 8.35 -20.58
CA SER A 131 -10.12 7.77 -21.81
C SER A 131 -9.20 6.70 -22.41
N LEU A 132 -7.90 6.76 -22.10
CA LEU A 132 -6.90 5.75 -22.45
C LEU A 132 -7.17 4.39 -21.79
N MET A 133 -7.96 4.37 -20.71
CA MET A 133 -8.37 3.16 -19.99
C MET A 133 -9.86 2.87 -20.14
N ASP A 134 -10.61 3.65 -20.93
CA ASP A 134 -12.04 3.40 -21.10
C ASP A 134 -12.26 2.11 -21.89
N ALA A 135 -12.81 1.13 -21.20
CA ALA A 135 -13.13 -0.15 -21.81
C ALA A 135 -14.07 0.00 -23.01
N LYS A 136 -14.83 1.08 -23.19
CA LYS A 136 -15.69 1.32 -24.37
C LYS A 136 -14.90 1.83 -25.57
N THR A 137 -13.91 2.71 -25.38
CA THR A 137 -13.05 3.23 -26.45
C THR A 137 -12.06 2.17 -26.93
N LEU A 138 -11.66 1.27 -26.04
CA LEU A 138 -10.71 0.18 -26.33
C LEU A 138 -11.36 -1.08 -26.95
N ARG A 139 -12.70 -1.19 -27.04
CA ARG A 139 -13.34 -2.41 -27.58
C ARG A 139 -13.09 -2.56 -29.08
N LYS A 140 -12.26 -3.53 -29.42
CA LYS A 140 -12.29 -4.21 -30.73
C LYS A 140 -12.86 -5.64 -30.66
N VAL A 141 -13.24 -6.10 -29.48
CA VAL A 141 -13.70 -7.48 -29.24
C VAL A 141 -15.09 -7.47 -28.61
N ASP A 142 -15.97 -8.31 -29.13
CA ASP A 142 -17.32 -8.57 -28.63
C ASP A 142 -17.25 -9.33 -27.29
N ASP A 143 -17.20 -8.59 -26.19
CA ASP A 143 -17.33 -9.03 -24.79
C ASP A 143 -16.10 -9.72 -24.13
N PRO A 144 -15.15 -8.93 -23.59
CA PRO A 144 -13.95 -9.41 -22.88
C PRO A 144 -14.24 -10.25 -21.64
N ALA A 145 -15.40 -10.04 -20.99
CA ALA A 145 -15.76 -10.76 -19.77
C ALA A 145 -16.02 -12.26 -20.01
N LYS A 146 -16.12 -12.69 -21.27
CA LYS A 146 -16.27 -14.10 -21.66
C LYS A 146 -14.94 -14.79 -21.99
N LEU A 147 -13.84 -14.06 -22.12
CA LEU A 147 -12.55 -14.63 -22.51
C LEU A 147 -11.87 -15.34 -21.35
N PHE A 148 -12.04 -14.82 -20.13
CA PHE A 148 -11.42 -15.36 -18.92
C PHE A 148 -12.43 -15.38 -17.77
N ASN A 149 -12.31 -16.37 -16.89
CA ASN A 149 -13.03 -16.37 -15.63
C ASN A 149 -12.31 -15.47 -14.62
N HIS A 150 -12.83 -14.27 -14.43
CA HIS A 150 -12.30 -13.28 -13.50
C HIS A 150 -12.79 -13.57 -12.08
N VAL A 151 -11.95 -14.24 -11.30
CA VAL A 151 -12.26 -14.61 -9.91
C VAL A 151 -12.44 -13.37 -9.01
N GLU A 152 -11.84 -12.24 -9.39
CA GLU A 152 -11.88 -10.96 -8.70
C GLU A 152 -13.28 -10.34 -8.71
N TYR A 153 -14.12 -10.68 -9.70
CA TYR A 153 -15.49 -10.18 -9.81
C TYR A 153 -16.54 -11.17 -9.29
N GLN A 154 -16.12 -12.33 -8.76
CA GLN A 154 -17.05 -13.30 -8.17
C GLN A 154 -17.58 -12.75 -6.84
N THR A 155 -18.90 -12.68 -6.72
CA THR A 155 -19.59 -12.12 -5.54
C THR A 155 -19.67 -13.07 -4.36
N GLN A 156 -19.37 -14.36 -4.57
CA GLN A 156 -19.31 -15.35 -3.51
C GLN A 156 -18.03 -15.14 -2.70
N ARG A 157 -18.15 -14.40 -1.59
CA ARG A 157 -17.10 -14.36 -0.58
C ARG A 157 -17.06 -15.71 0.14
N PRO A 158 -15.88 -16.23 0.52
CA PRO A 158 -15.79 -17.36 1.44
C PRO A 158 -16.62 -17.07 2.69
N ASN A 159 -17.18 -18.11 3.33
CA ASN A 159 -17.87 -17.93 4.62
C ASN A 159 -16.86 -17.41 5.64
N VAL A 160 -16.90 -16.10 5.88
CA VAL A 160 -16.03 -15.43 6.83
C VAL A 160 -16.66 -15.56 8.22
N PRO A 161 -15.90 -15.98 9.26
CA PRO A 161 -16.40 -15.99 10.63
C PRO A 161 -16.97 -14.62 11.03
N ALA A 162 -18.09 -14.60 11.76
CA ALA A 162 -18.73 -13.37 12.23
C ALA A 162 -17.86 -12.55 13.20
N THR A 163 -16.85 -13.19 13.78
CA THR A 163 -15.87 -12.61 14.69
C THR A 163 -14.48 -12.96 14.19
N PHE A 164 -13.67 -11.93 13.96
CA PHE A 164 -12.26 -12.09 13.71
C PHE A 164 -11.50 -11.91 15.04
N PRO A 165 -10.42 -12.67 15.26
CA PRO A 165 -9.50 -12.37 16.34
C PRO A 165 -8.90 -10.97 16.14
N GLU A 166 -8.41 -10.38 17.23
CA GLU A 166 -7.67 -9.12 17.17
C GLU A 166 -6.47 -9.27 16.22
N LEU A 167 -6.45 -8.48 15.16
CA LEU A 167 -5.37 -8.52 14.18
C LEU A 167 -4.24 -7.61 14.65
N LYS A 168 -3.06 -8.19 14.84
CA LYS A 168 -1.85 -7.43 15.15
C LYS A 168 -0.98 -7.26 13.91
N ALA A 169 -0.79 -6.02 13.48
CA ALA A 169 0.18 -5.70 12.43
C ALA A 169 1.61 -6.04 12.91
N CYS A 170 2.32 -6.85 12.13
CA CYS A 170 3.70 -7.27 12.42
C CYS A 170 4.58 -6.95 11.22
N MET A 171 5.80 -6.45 11.48
CA MET A 171 6.79 -6.22 10.44
C MET A 171 7.89 -7.28 10.52
N PHE A 172 8.12 -7.97 9.41
CA PHE A 172 9.13 -9.01 9.32
C PHE A 172 10.28 -8.53 8.45
N LYS A 173 11.49 -8.52 9.02
CA LYS A 173 12.71 -8.17 8.28
C LYS A 173 13.29 -9.43 7.63
N PHE A 174 13.33 -9.43 6.30
CA PHE A 174 13.96 -10.49 5.52
C PHE A 174 15.33 -10.01 5.05
N PRO A 175 16.44 -10.40 5.70
CA PRO A 175 17.77 -10.03 5.24
C PRO A 175 18.08 -10.68 3.89
N THR A 176 19.04 -10.11 3.15
CA THR A 176 19.42 -10.58 1.81
C THR A 176 19.67 -12.08 1.76
N TRP A 177 20.43 -12.61 2.73
CA TRP A 177 20.74 -14.05 2.79
C TRP A 177 19.50 -14.92 2.98
N ALA A 178 18.49 -14.45 3.73
CA ALA A 178 17.25 -15.20 3.93
C ALA A 178 16.43 -15.24 2.64
N ILE A 179 16.37 -14.13 1.89
CA ILE A 179 15.70 -14.08 0.58
C ILE A 179 16.41 -15.00 -0.42
N GLU A 180 17.74 -15.01 -0.45
CA GLU A 180 18.52 -15.91 -1.31
C GLU A 180 18.28 -17.38 -0.96
N THR A 181 18.21 -17.69 0.34
CA THR A 181 17.86 -19.03 0.83
C THR A 181 16.46 -19.43 0.36
N LEU A 182 15.44 -18.57 0.51
CA LEU A 182 14.09 -18.84 0.02
C LEU A 182 14.05 -19.08 -1.50
N ARG A 183 14.76 -18.26 -2.28
CA ARG A 183 14.85 -18.41 -3.73
C ARG A 183 15.50 -19.73 -4.13
N SER A 184 16.47 -20.22 -3.35
CA SER A 184 17.12 -21.51 -3.62
C SER A 184 16.15 -22.70 -3.59
N PHE A 185 15.04 -22.59 -2.85
CA PHE A 185 13.99 -23.63 -2.78
C PHE A 185 12.95 -23.54 -3.91
N CYS A 186 12.84 -22.40 -4.60
CA CYS A 186 11.75 -22.13 -5.55
C CYS A 186 12.11 -22.42 -7.03
N GLY A 187 13.39 -22.63 -7.32
CA GLY A 187 13.89 -22.91 -8.67
C GLY A 187 14.48 -21.67 -9.38
N PRO A 188 15.13 -21.87 -10.53
CA PRO A 188 15.74 -20.77 -11.28
C PRO A 188 14.67 -19.85 -11.88
N GLY A 189 14.92 -18.54 -11.82
CA GLY A 189 14.03 -17.52 -12.38
C GLY A 189 13.01 -16.93 -11.38
N THR A 190 12.85 -17.51 -10.19
CA THR A 190 11.94 -16.98 -9.16
C THR A 190 12.37 -15.59 -8.71
N ILE A 191 11.43 -14.64 -8.75
CA ILE A 191 11.62 -13.28 -8.24
C ILE A 191 11.41 -13.22 -6.72
N LYS A 192 11.92 -12.17 -6.07
CA LYS A 192 11.85 -12.04 -4.60
C LYS A 192 10.41 -12.14 -4.07
N PHE A 193 9.46 -11.53 -4.78
CA PHE A 193 8.04 -11.52 -4.42
C PHE A 193 7.44 -12.94 -4.39
N GLU A 194 7.67 -13.73 -5.44
CA GLU A 194 7.21 -15.11 -5.52
C GLU A 194 7.84 -16.00 -4.44
N ALA A 195 9.13 -15.83 -4.17
CA ALA A 195 9.83 -16.59 -3.13
C ALA A 195 9.27 -16.33 -1.73
N LEU A 196 8.84 -15.08 -1.45
CA LEU A 196 8.18 -14.75 -0.19
C LEU A 196 6.80 -15.38 -0.08
N LEU A 197 5.98 -15.33 -1.14
CA LEU A 197 4.63 -15.90 -1.14
C LEU A 197 4.60 -17.42 -1.03
N THR A 198 5.58 -18.10 -1.60
CA THR A 198 5.66 -19.57 -1.60
C THR A 198 6.14 -20.15 -0.27
N SER A 199 6.88 -19.36 0.52
CA SER A 199 7.44 -19.78 1.81
C SER A 199 6.42 -19.97 2.94
N GLY A 200 5.19 -19.47 2.77
CA GLY A 200 4.09 -19.64 3.73
C GLY A 200 3.27 -20.93 3.58
N SER A 201 3.59 -21.79 2.60
CA SER A 201 2.87 -23.04 2.37
C SER A 201 3.66 -24.24 2.93
N PRO A 202 3.09 -25.08 3.82
CA PRO A 202 3.80 -26.20 4.44
C PRO A 202 4.01 -27.40 3.49
N SER A 203 3.88 -27.22 2.17
CA SER A 203 3.97 -28.31 1.20
C SER A 203 5.12 -28.08 0.20
N PRO A 204 6.17 -28.92 0.21
CA PRO A 204 7.12 -28.94 -0.89
C PRO A 204 6.48 -29.72 -2.06
N ARG A 205 6.30 -29.02 -3.20
CA ARG A 205 6.32 -29.50 -4.60
C ARG A 205 5.18 -28.91 -5.44
N LEU A 206 5.53 -28.18 -6.49
CA LEU A 206 5.52 -28.69 -7.87
C LEU A 206 6.00 -27.57 -8.81
N GLY A 207 7.09 -27.83 -9.51
CA GLY A 207 7.53 -27.00 -10.61
C GLY A 207 6.41 -26.84 -11.64
N ILE A 208 6.31 -25.64 -12.20
CA ILE A 208 5.38 -25.30 -13.26
C ILE A 208 5.78 -26.12 -14.51
N SER A 209 5.19 -27.31 -14.64
CA SER A 209 5.15 -28.05 -15.89
C SER A 209 3.85 -27.70 -16.60
N SER A 210 3.97 -27.12 -17.79
CA SER A 210 2.88 -26.83 -18.69
C SER A 210 2.21 -28.13 -19.17
N ARG A 211 1.19 -28.61 -18.44
CA ARG A 211 0.11 -29.45 -18.99
C ARG A 211 -1.04 -29.60 -17.99
N THR A 212 -2.13 -28.91 -18.33
CA THR A 212 -3.53 -29.25 -18.03
C THR A 212 -3.79 -30.17 -16.83
N LYS A 213 -4.00 -29.58 -15.65
CA LYS A 213 -5.03 -29.98 -14.66
C LYS A 213 -5.20 -28.87 -13.63
N LYS A 214 -6.47 -28.59 -13.29
CA LYS A 214 -6.97 -27.46 -12.48
C LYS A 214 -6.16 -27.23 -11.19
N PRO A 215 -5.76 -25.98 -10.86
CA PRO A 215 -5.35 -25.65 -9.50
C PRO A 215 -6.59 -25.30 -8.65
N SER A 216 -6.80 -26.04 -7.57
CA SER A 216 -7.66 -25.60 -6.46
C SER A 216 -6.85 -24.67 -5.57
N TRP A 217 -7.19 -23.38 -5.56
CA TRP A 217 -6.63 -22.42 -4.62
C TRP A 217 -7.30 -22.60 -3.26
N GLY A 218 -6.68 -23.38 -2.39
CA GLY A 218 -7.02 -23.42 -0.97
C GLY A 218 -6.24 -22.31 -0.26
N TRP A 219 -6.94 -21.32 0.27
CA TRP A 219 -6.38 -20.36 1.21
C TRP A 219 -6.22 -21.06 2.56
N LEU A 220 -5.00 -21.13 3.08
CA LEU A 220 -4.75 -21.57 4.44
C LEU A 220 -4.24 -20.38 5.26
N TRP A 221 -4.90 -20.15 6.38
CA TRP A 221 -4.48 -19.21 7.41
C TRP A 221 -3.17 -19.71 8.05
N MET A 222 -2.23 -18.82 8.34
CA MET A 222 -1.19 -19.09 9.32
C MET A 222 -1.81 -18.91 10.70
N ASP A 223 -2.33 -20.01 11.26
CA ASP A 223 -2.60 -20.09 12.68
C ASP A 223 -1.27 -20.06 13.44
N GLU A 224 -1.19 -19.14 14.39
CA GLU A 224 -0.49 -19.22 15.69
C GLU A 224 0.60 -20.31 15.78
N LEU A 225 1.86 -19.93 15.56
CA LEU A 225 3.00 -20.73 16.00
C LEU A 225 3.22 -20.54 17.50
N ASP A 226 2.32 -21.13 18.29
CA ASP A 226 2.58 -21.40 19.71
C ASP A 226 3.05 -22.85 19.85
N SER A 227 4.36 -23.04 19.98
CA SER A 227 4.94 -24.21 20.66
C SER A 227 6.40 -23.95 21.07
N PRO A 228 6.71 -23.95 22.38
CA PRO A 228 7.99 -23.54 22.91
C PRO A 228 8.93 -24.73 23.11
N HIS A 229 9.34 -25.44 22.07
CA HIS A 229 10.38 -26.46 22.20
C HIS A 229 11.17 -26.58 20.91
N LEU A 230 12.30 -25.88 20.78
CA LEU A 230 13.47 -26.25 19.97
C LEU A 230 14.57 -25.17 20.06
N PHE A 231 15.14 -24.98 21.25
CA PHE A 231 16.48 -24.40 21.40
C PHE A 231 17.14 -25.02 22.64
N GLN A 232 17.73 -26.21 22.48
CA GLN A 232 18.73 -26.68 23.45
C GLN A 232 20.08 -26.05 23.07
N ARG A 233 20.60 -25.18 23.95
CA ARG A 233 22.00 -24.72 23.92
C ARG A 233 22.89 -25.89 24.34
N ASN A 234 23.75 -26.35 23.44
CA ASN A 234 24.91 -27.15 23.82
C ASN A 234 26.03 -26.21 24.29
N THR A 235 26.25 -26.15 25.60
CA THR A 235 27.53 -25.74 26.19
C THR A 235 28.48 -26.93 26.14
N LEU A 236 29.60 -26.78 25.43
CA LEU A 236 30.75 -27.67 25.55
C LEU A 236 31.79 -26.95 26.41
N GLU A 237 31.95 -27.43 27.65
CA GLU A 237 33.15 -27.22 28.45
C GLU A 237 34.14 -28.36 28.15
N THR A 238 35.39 -27.99 27.91
CA THR A 238 36.58 -28.72 28.34
C THR A 238 37.66 -27.70 28.65
#